data_AF-A0A9D8KZ72-F1
#
_entry.id   AF-A0A9D8KZ72-F1
#
_cell.length_a   1.000
_cell.length_b   1.000
_cell.length_c   1.000
_cell.angle_alpha   90.00
_cell.angle_beta   90.00
_cell.angle_gamma   90.00
#
_symmetry.space_group_name_H-M   'P 1'
#
loop_
_entity.id
_entity.type
_entity.pdbx_description
1 polymer ?
#
loop_
_entity_poly.entity_id
_entity_poly.type
_entity_poly.pdbx_seq_one_letter_code
_entity_poly.pdbx_strand_id
1 'polypeptide(L)' 'MSAILNAPSLSPSSVPSKPALVGMSRAELGDALGTVGVPEGQRKMRVAQLWHWLYVRGATDFDAMTN' A
#
# COMPACT_ATOMS: atom_id res chain seq x y z
N MET A 1 35.82 -19.89 -30.78
CA MET A 1 34.38 -19.98 -31.07
C MET A 1 33.67 -20.31 -29.76
N SER A 2 33.36 -19.29 -28.95
CA SER A 2 32.66 -19.47 -27.66
C SER A 2 31.70 -18.31 -27.48
N ALA A 3 30.43 -18.57 -27.75
CA ALA A 3 29.33 -17.64 -27.53
C ALA A 3 28.93 -17.74 -26.04
N ILE A 4 29.15 -16.66 -25.30
CA ILE A 4 28.58 -16.46 -23.96
C ILE A 4 27.13 -16.01 -24.13
N LEU A 5 26.20 -16.87 -23.75
CA LEU A 5 24.78 -16.55 -23.62
C LEU A 5 24.61 -15.53 -22.47
N ASN A 6 24.42 -14.26 -22.81
CA ASN A 6 23.96 -13.25 -21.87
C ASN A 6 22.47 -13.49 -21.60
N ALA A 7 22.15 -14.17 -20.50
CA ALA A 7 20.76 -14.24 -20.02
C ALA A 7 20.30 -12.83 -19.62
N PRO A 8 19.14 -12.34 -20.09
CA PRO A 8 18.61 -11.08 -19.61
C PRO A 8 18.29 -11.24 -18.11
N SER A 9 19.03 -10.55 -17.25
CA SER A 9 18.66 -10.38 -15.86
C SER A 9 17.31 -9.66 -15.84
N LEU A 10 16.25 -10.37 -15.47
CA LEU A 10 14.95 -9.78 -15.15
C LEU A 10 15.14 -8.97 -13.86
N SER A 11 15.58 -7.73 -14.00
CA SER A 11 15.50 -6.75 -12.92
C SER A 11 14.03 -6.68 -12.51
N PRO A 12 13.65 -7.03 -11.26
CA PRO A 12 12.29 -6.78 -10.81
C PRO A 12 12.06 -5.29 -11.00
N SER A 13 11.06 -5.00 -11.82
CA SER A 13 10.67 -3.67 -12.24
C SER A 13 10.69 -2.71 -11.06
N SER A 14 11.21 -1.51 -11.31
CA SER A 14 11.06 -0.33 -10.45
C SER A 14 9.58 0.06 -10.38
N VAL A 15 8.74 -0.79 -9.79
CA VAL A 15 7.44 -0.36 -9.29
C VAL A 15 7.76 0.59 -8.15
N PRO A 16 7.28 1.85 -8.20
CA PRO A 16 7.40 2.72 -7.04
C PRO A 16 6.76 1.96 -5.88
N SER A 17 7.57 1.64 -4.88
CA SER A 17 7.12 0.94 -3.68
C SER A 17 6.02 1.81 -3.06
N LYS A 18 4.78 1.31 -3.12
CA LYS A 18 3.63 1.99 -2.52
C LYS A 18 3.96 2.24 -1.05
N PRO A 19 3.65 3.43 -0.50
CA PRO A 19 3.93 3.72 0.89
C PRO A 19 3.21 2.70 1.78
N ALA A 20 3.95 2.15 2.75
CA ALA A 20 3.39 1.21 3.71
C ALA A 20 2.45 1.94 4.67
N LEU A 21 1.19 1.50 4.76
CA LEU A 21 0.22 2.06 5.71
C LEU A 21 0.47 1.60 7.15
N VAL A 22 1.14 0.45 7.31
CA VAL A 22 1.52 -0.08 8.63
C VAL A 22 2.52 0.86 9.29
N GLY A 23 2.24 1.25 10.52
CA GLY A 23 3.11 2.14 11.31
C GLY A 23 2.77 3.61 11.16
N MET A 24 1.96 4.00 10.17
CA MET A 24 1.42 5.35 10.08
C MET A 24 0.45 5.62 11.25
N SER A 25 0.54 6.81 11.81
CA SER A 25 -0.46 7.33 12.74
C SER A 25 -1.80 7.57 12.02
N ARG A 26 -2.88 7.74 12.80
CA ARG A 26 -4.21 8.03 12.25
C ARG A 26 -4.25 9.33 11.43
N ALA A 27 -3.45 10.32 11.80
CA ALA A 27 -3.35 11.58 11.06
C ALA A 27 -2.67 11.34 9.71
N GLU A 28 -1.53 10.66 9.69
CA GLU A 28 -0.79 10.32 8.46
C GLU A 28 -1.62 9.46 7.50
N LEU A 29 -2.40 8.50 8.01
CA LEU A 29 -3.35 7.74 7.20
C LEU A 29 -4.41 8.65 6.57
N GLY A 30 -4.89 9.65 7.32
CA GLY A 30 -5.81 10.65 6.81
C GLY A 30 -5.20 11.48 5.68
N ASP A 31 -3.97 11.93 5.84
CA ASP A 31 -3.24 12.69 4.82
C ASP A 31 -2.96 11.84 3.57
N ALA A 32 -2.53 10.59 3.74
CA ALA A 32 -2.31 9.66 2.64
C ALA A 32 -3.61 9.40 1.84
N LEU A 33 -4.74 9.25 2.54
CA LEU A 33 -6.06 9.17 1.89
C LEU A 33 -6.41 10.47 1.15
N GLY A 34 -6.02 11.63 1.69
CA GLY A 34 -6.16 12.91 1.01
C GLY A 34 -5.36 13.01 -0.29
N THR A 35 -4.12 12.53 -0.31
CA THR A 35 -3.25 12.51 -1.50
C THR A 35 -3.86 11.70 -2.66
N VAL A 36 -4.60 10.65 -2.35
CA VAL A 36 -5.30 9.82 -3.37
C VAL A 36 -6.71 10.32 -3.70
N GLY A 37 -7.11 11.48 -3.18
CA GLY A 37 -8.37 12.15 -3.53
C GLY A 37 -9.57 11.80 -2.65
N VAL A 38 -9.38 11.20 -1.47
CA VAL A 38 -10.49 10.95 -0.54
C VAL A 38 -10.97 12.28 0.08
N PRO A 39 -12.27 12.62 -0.04
CA PRO A 39 -12.82 13.83 0.56
C PRO A 39 -12.63 13.84 2.07
N GLU A 40 -12.32 15.01 2.63
CA GLU A 40 -12.01 15.18 4.06
C GLU A 40 -13.09 14.58 4.98
N GLY A 41 -14.36 14.80 4.66
CA GLY A 41 -15.50 14.25 5.41
C GLY A 41 -15.55 12.72 5.47
N GLN A 42 -14.87 12.02 4.57
CA GLN A 42 -14.81 10.55 4.54
C GLN A 42 -13.52 9.99 5.17
N ARG A 43 -12.47 10.81 5.33
CA ARG A 43 -11.14 10.33 5.78
C ARG A 43 -11.21 9.69 7.16
N LYS A 44 -11.91 10.31 8.12
CA LYS A 44 -12.03 9.78 9.49
C LYS A 44 -12.61 8.35 9.52
N MET A 45 -13.67 8.11 8.76
CA MET A 45 -14.30 6.79 8.66
C MET A 45 -13.35 5.77 8.00
N ARG A 46 -12.74 6.16 6.87
CA ARG A 46 -11.81 5.28 6.14
C ARG A 46 -10.56 4.93 6.95
N VAL A 47 -10.01 5.87 7.72
CA VAL A 47 -8.93 5.61 8.67
C VAL A 47 -9.33 4.56 9.71
N ALA A 48 -10.56 4.63 10.24
CA ALA A 48 -11.05 3.63 11.19
C ALA A 48 -11.19 2.23 10.56
N GLN A 49 -11.67 2.15 9.31
CA GLN A 49 -11.74 0.89 8.56
C GLN A 49 -10.34 0.29 8.35
N LEU A 50 -9.40 1.09 7.83
CA LEU A 50 -8.00 0.67 7.63
C LEU A 50 -7.38 0.20 8.94
N TRP A 51 -7.59 0.94 10.03
CA TRP A 51 -7.06 0.58 11.35
C TRP A 51 -7.57 -0.79 11.82
N HIS A 52 -8.88 -1.02 11.68
CA HIS A 52 -9.48 -2.30 12.03
C HIS A 52 -8.86 -3.46 11.22
N TRP A 53 -8.72 -3.27 9.91
CA TRP A 53 -8.12 -4.29 9.05
C TRP A 53 -6.65 -4.55 9.37
N LEU A 54 -5.85 -3.51 9.50
CA LEU A 54 -4.40 -3.62 9.73
C LEU A 54 -4.07 -4.23 11.10
N TYR A 55 -4.71 -3.75 12.17
CA TYR A 55 -4.30 -4.08 13.53
C TYR A 55 -5.22 -5.04 14.27
N VAL A 56 -6.51 -5.09 13.94
CA VAL A 56 -7.46 -6.02 14.57
C VAL A 56 -7.56 -7.32 13.79
N ARG A 57 -7.57 -7.24 12.45
CA ARG A 57 -7.70 -8.41 11.56
C ARG A 57 -6.35 -8.90 11.01
N GLY A 58 -5.30 -8.10 11.11
CA GLY A 58 -3.96 -8.44 10.60
C GLY A 58 -3.89 -8.54 9.08
N ALA A 59 -4.77 -7.83 8.36
CA ALA A 59 -4.79 -7.86 6.91
C ALA A 59 -3.55 -7.20 6.31
N THR A 60 -2.92 -7.89 5.36
CA THR A 60 -1.73 -7.42 4.63
C THR A 60 -2.02 -7.06 3.18
N ASP A 61 -3.23 -7.39 2.69
CA ASP A 61 -3.69 -7.12 1.33
C ASP A 61 -5.05 -6.40 1.34
N PHE A 62 -5.28 -5.56 0.34
CA PHE A 62 -6.52 -4.81 0.19
C PHE A 62 -7.69 -5.68 -0.28
N ASP A 63 -7.43 -6.78 -0.99
CA ASP A 63 -8.47 -7.71 -1.46
C ASP A 63 -9.21 -8.38 -0.28
N ALA A 64 -8.51 -8.52 0.86
CA ALA A 64 -9.11 -8.98 2.10
C ALA A 64 -10.06 -7.95 2.75
N MET A 65 -10.00 -6.67 2.35
CA MET A 65 -10.80 -5.57 2.92
C MET A 65 -12.12 -5.38 2.18
N THR A 66 -13.12 -6.21 2.47
CA THR A 66 -14.39 -6.26 1.72
C THR A 66 -15.47 -5.25 2.16
N ASN A 67 -15.13 -4.21 2.94
CA ASN A 67 -16.08 -3.27 3.58
C ASN A 67 -15.72 -1.80 3.34
#